data_AF-A0AAU8EQE3-F1
#
_entry.id   AF-A0AAU8EQE3-F1
#
_cell.length_a   1.000
_cell.length_b   1.000
_cell.length_c   1.000
_cell.angle_alpha   90.00
_cell.angle_beta   90.00
_cell.angle_gamma   90.00
#
_symmetry.space_group_name_H-M   'P 1'
#
loop_
_entity.id
_entity.type
_entity.pdbx_description
1 polymer ?
#
loop_
_entity_poly.entity_id
_entity_poly.type
_entity_poly.pdbx_seq_one_letter_code
_entity_poly.pdbx_strand_id
1 'polypeptide(L)'
;MNIVGLRKPGQNLAAPRPGGGTVAAALLTVGLLLTGCTVTSGPGTPTTTATLAPGAFSTLDDAGVEQIKASRTARLDMSSGTLEKAAVNVEASANFGPEINTRGDGKINLTIVGPTGDVTGKTDRIRFNSGKTRTDFSEVTYFLTTDSREEFYGLIRDGVERYGIDKESAENWISSTESDPGDRSDFSITSGYATGLGVNYDLRYDGSKTTQVIIVHVSPAA
;
A
#
# COMPACT_ATOMS: atom_id res chain seq x y z
N MET A 1 -14.51 -54.22 -24.15
CA MET A 1 -13.64 -54.57 -25.28
C MET A 1 -12.23 -54.80 -24.76
N ASN A 2 -11.72 -55.99 -25.06
CA ASN A 2 -10.36 -56.47 -24.79
C ASN A 2 -9.34 -55.85 -25.77
N ILE A 3 -8.06 -56.17 -25.50
CA ILE A 3 -6.86 -56.21 -26.39
C ILE A 3 -5.79 -55.22 -25.88
N VAL A 4 -4.79 -55.64 -25.07
CA VAL A 4 -3.55 -56.41 -25.44
C VAL A 4 -2.69 -55.56 -26.41
N GLY A 5 -1.39 -55.30 -26.25
CA GLY A 5 -0.29 -55.86 -25.48
C GLY A 5 1.02 -55.54 -26.25
N LEU A 6 2.16 -56.07 -25.75
CA LEU A 6 3.49 -56.19 -26.39
C LEU A 6 4.38 -54.93 -26.45
N ARG A 7 5.72 -54.99 -26.31
CA ARG A 7 6.72 -55.94 -25.76
C ARG A 7 8.07 -55.18 -25.79
N LYS A 8 8.92 -55.35 -24.77
CA LYS A 8 10.40 -55.21 -24.82
C LYS A 8 10.98 -56.31 -25.75
N PRO A 9 12.21 -56.26 -26.34
CA PRO A 9 13.47 -56.46 -25.57
C PRO A 9 14.83 -56.02 -26.23
N GLY A 10 15.94 -56.28 -25.49
CA GLY A 10 17.33 -56.41 -25.99
C GLY A 10 18.28 -55.35 -25.38
N GLN A 11 19.03 -55.53 -24.29
CA GLN A 11 20.07 -56.52 -23.90
C GLN A 11 21.24 -56.66 -24.88
N ASN A 12 22.44 -56.23 -24.47
CA ASN A 12 23.68 -57.03 -24.32
C ASN A 12 24.89 -56.11 -24.03
N LEU A 13 25.50 -56.21 -22.85
CA LEU A 13 26.66 -57.05 -22.48
C LEU A 13 28.01 -56.55 -23.04
N ALA A 14 28.88 -56.04 -22.16
CA ALA A 14 30.30 -56.41 -22.09
C ALA A 14 31.00 -55.76 -20.88
N ALA A 15 31.51 -56.61 -19.99
CA ALA A 15 32.70 -56.38 -19.15
C ALA A 15 33.71 -57.49 -19.54
N PRO A 16 34.93 -57.61 -18.98
CA PRO A 16 35.88 -56.67 -18.38
C PRO A 16 37.28 -56.80 -19.06
N ARG A 17 38.34 -56.11 -18.59
CA ARG A 17 39.62 -56.75 -18.21
C ARG A 17 40.64 -55.79 -17.56
N PRO A 18 41.60 -56.34 -16.78
CA PRO A 18 42.37 -55.63 -15.76
C PRO A 18 43.85 -55.44 -16.10
N GLY A 19 44.49 -54.52 -15.38
CA GLY A 19 45.92 -54.49 -15.09
C GLY A 19 46.09 -53.52 -13.91
N GLY A 20 46.59 -53.88 -12.74
CA GLY A 20 47.68 -54.81 -12.45
C GLY A 20 48.92 -53.96 -12.16
N GLY A 21 49.16 -53.62 -10.90
CA GLY A 21 50.36 -52.87 -10.49
C GLY A 21 50.23 -52.16 -9.14
N THR A 22 50.46 -52.90 -8.06
CA THR A 22 50.83 -52.37 -6.72
C THR A 22 52.18 -51.66 -6.76
N VAL A 23 52.38 -50.64 -5.90
CA VAL A 23 53.44 -50.53 -4.86
C VAL A 23 53.73 -49.05 -4.49
N ALA A 24 53.52 -48.77 -3.19
CA ALA A 24 54.27 -47.92 -2.25
C ALA A 24 54.20 -46.38 -2.21
N ALA A 25 54.12 -45.96 -0.94
CA ALA A 25 54.87 -44.89 -0.26
C ALA A 25 54.32 -43.46 -0.30
N ALA A 26 53.50 -43.19 0.72
CA ALA A 26 53.60 -42.07 1.66
C ALA A 26 54.54 -40.90 1.31
N LEU A 27 53.96 -39.70 1.20
CA LEU A 27 54.55 -38.46 1.69
C LEU A 27 53.45 -37.61 2.34
N LEU A 28 53.68 -37.29 3.62
CA LEU A 28 52.89 -36.34 4.41
C LEU A 28 52.92 -34.96 3.75
N THR A 29 51.75 -34.36 3.54
CA THR A 29 51.62 -32.90 3.46
C THR A 29 50.43 -32.44 4.28
N VAL A 30 50.76 -31.64 5.29
CA VAL A 30 49.91 -30.94 6.24
C VAL A 30 49.17 -29.80 5.53
N GLY A 31 47.89 -29.61 5.88
CA GLY A 31 47.21 -28.31 5.82
C GLY A 31 46.24 -28.10 4.66
N LEU A 32 44.93 -28.14 4.94
CA LEU A 32 44.06 -26.96 5.05
C LEU A 32 42.64 -27.44 5.41
N LEU A 33 42.14 -26.99 6.55
CA LEU A 33 40.75 -27.18 6.96
C LEU A 33 39.86 -26.29 6.08
N LEU A 34 39.08 -26.90 5.19
CA LEU A 34 37.90 -26.29 4.58
C LEU A 34 36.68 -27.01 5.14
N THR A 35 36.15 -26.49 6.25
CA THR A 35 34.80 -26.83 6.72
C THR A 35 33.80 -26.26 5.70
N GLY A 36 33.45 -27.06 4.71
CA GLY A 36 32.32 -26.78 3.82
C GLY A 36 31.01 -27.01 4.58
N CYS A 37 30.32 -25.93 4.93
CA CYS A 37 28.93 -25.99 5.35
C CYS A 37 28.08 -26.40 4.14
N THR A 38 27.58 -27.64 4.12
CA THR A 38 26.53 -28.05 3.20
C THR A 38 25.21 -27.40 3.64
N VAL A 39 24.89 -26.22 3.11
CA VAL A 39 23.54 -25.67 3.18
C VAL A 39 22.71 -26.38 2.12
N THR A 40 21.82 -27.25 2.57
CA THR A 40 20.80 -27.87 1.70
C THR A 40 19.77 -26.77 1.38
N SER A 41 19.88 -26.17 0.20
CA SER A 41 18.86 -25.26 -0.32
C SER A 41 17.73 -26.09 -0.92
N GLY A 42 16.68 -26.33 -0.15
CA GLY A 42 15.40 -26.76 -0.70
C GLY A 42 14.75 -25.59 -1.47
N PRO A 43 13.98 -25.85 -2.55
CA PRO A 43 13.26 -24.80 -3.26
C PRO A 43 12.00 -24.43 -2.47
N GLY A 44 12.18 -23.77 -1.33
CA GLY A 44 11.13 -22.96 -0.75
C GLY A 44 11.25 -21.59 -1.40
N THR A 45 10.34 -21.23 -2.31
CA THR A 45 10.18 -19.84 -2.73
C THR A 45 9.91 -19.03 -1.45
N PRO A 46 10.81 -18.13 -1.02
CA PRO A 46 10.45 -17.26 0.08
C PRO A 46 9.40 -16.31 -0.48
N THR A 47 8.14 -16.48 -0.07
CA THR A 47 7.18 -15.39 -0.11
C THR A 47 7.64 -14.39 0.93
N THR A 48 8.68 -13.63 0.60
CA THR A 48 9.08 -12.47 1.38
C THR A 48 7.98 -11.45 1.13
N THR A 49 7.02 -11.35 2.05
CA THR A 49 6.19 -10.15 2.14
C THR A 49 7.16 -9.00 2.38
N ALA A 50 7.58 -8.34 1.30
CA ALA A 50 8.46 -7.19 1.38
C ALA A 50 7.77 -6.20 2.30
N THR A 51 8.29 -6.03 3.51
CA THR A 51 7.81 -5.00 4.43
C THR A 51 8.49 -3.71 4.00
N LEU A 52 7.73 -2.62 3.95
CA LEU A 52 8.27 -1.33 3.51
C LEU A 52 9.42 -0.98 4.47
N ALA A 53 10.57 -0.56 3.94
CA ALA A 53 11.65 -0.11 4.81
C ALA A 53 11.12 1.04 5.69
N PRO A 54 11.51 1.13 6.97
CA PRO A 54 11.04 2.20 7.85
C PRO A 54 11.27 3.57 7.20
N GLY A 55 10.22 4.37 7.08
CA GLY A 55 10.26 5.70 6.48
C GLY A 55 10.31 5.75 4.96
N ALA A 56 10.33 4.62 4.24
CA ALA A 56 10.20 4.64 2.78
C ALA A 56 8.80 5.10 2.34
N PHE A 57 8.71 5.55 1.09
CA PHE A 57 7.45 5.89 0.45
C PHE A 57 6.85 4.68 -0.25
N SER A 58 5.53 4.63 -0.30
CA SER A 58 4.78 3.55 -0.94
C SER A 58 4.76 3.72 -2.47
N THR A 59 4.89 2.60 -3.18
CA THR A 59 4.58 2.53 -4.62
C THR A 59 3.12 2.17 -4.83
N LEU A 60 2.60 2.47 -6.01
CA LEU A 60 1.22 2.22 -6.44
C LEU A 60 1.16 1.28 -7.65
N ASP A 61 2.23 0.52 -7.90
CA ASP A 61 2.18 -0.69 -8.71
C ASP A 61 1.50 -1.83 -7.93
N ASP A 62 1.21 -2.95 -8.60
CA ASP A 62 0.50 -4.08 -7.98
C ASP A 62 1.21 -4.58 -6.71
N ALA A 63 2.55 -4.64 -6.72
CA ALA A 63 3.34 -5.05 -5.57
C ALA A 63 3.23 -4.06 -4.40
N GLY A 64 3.32 -2.76 -4.67
CA GLY A 64 3.15 -1.72 -3.67
C GLY A 64 1.76 -1.69 -3.05
N VAL A 65 0.71 -1.87 -3.87
CA VAL A 65 -0.68 -1.96 -3.38
C VAL A 65 -0.88 -3.14 -2.44
N GLU A 66 -0.35 -4.32 -2.78
CA GLU A 66 -0.43 -5.48 -1.90
C GLU A 66 0.37 -5.28 -0.60
N GLN A 67 1.52 -4.63 -0.68
CA GLN A 67 2.31 -4.26 0.49
C GLN A 67 1.58 -3.28 1.41
N ILE A 68 0.90 -2.26 0.88
CA ILE A 68 0.09 -1.31 1.66
C ILE A 68 -1.04 -2.07 2.37
N LYS A 69 -1.75 -2.96 1.67
CA LYS A 69 -2.83 -3.74 2.26
C LYS A 69 -2.32 -4.66 3.37
N ALA A 70 -1.20 -5.34 3.15
CA ALA A 70 -0.61 -6.27 4.12
C ALA A 70 -0.08 -5.55 5.37
N SER A 71 0.62 -4.43 5.18
CA SER A 71 1.26 -3.67 6.27
C SER A 71 0.32 -2.68 6.97
N ARG A 72 -0.85 -2.40 6.40
CA ARG A 72 -1.79 -1.36 6.85
C ARG A 72 -1.15 0.01 6.98
N THR A 73 -0.17 0.31 6.14
CA THR A 73 0.58 1.57 6.16
C THR A 73 0.76 2.06 4.73
N ALA A 74 0.45 3.34 4.50
CA ALA A 74 0.72 4.03 3.25
C ALA A 74 1.42 5.35 3.54
N ARG A 75 2.55 5.61 2.88
CA ARG A 75 3.28 6.87 2.99
C ARG A 75 3.52 7.44 1.59
N LEU A 76 2.91 8.57 1.28
CA LEU A 76 2.98 9.21 -0.04
C LEU A 76 3.88 10.44 0.04
N ASP A 77 4.74 10.61 -0.96
CA ASP A 77 5.60 11.80 -1.08
C ASP A 77 4.89 12.85 -1.94
N MET A 78 4.46 13.94 -1.30
CA MET A 78 3.99 15.15 -1.96
C MET A 78 4.76 16.37 -1.44
N SER A 79 6.01 16.17 -0.98
CA SER A 79 6.82 17.24 -0.40
C SER A 79 7.16 18.34 -1.39
N SER A 80 7.12 18.05 -2.70
CA SER A 80 7.21 19.02 -3.79
C SER A 80 5.89 19.71 -4.14
N GLY A 81 4.79 19.33 -3.47
CA GLY A 81 3.42 19.82 -3.74
C GLY A 81 2.60 18.93 -4.68
N THR A 82 3.21 17.95 -5.34
CA THR A 82 2.55 17.04 -6.29
C THR A 82 2.91 15.58 -6.00
N LEU A 83 2.04 14.65 -6.39
CA LEU A 83 2.34 13.22 -6.41
C LEU A 83 2.58 12.78 -7.85
N GLU A 84 3.85 12.70 -8.26
CA GLU A 84 4.20 12.26 -9.61
C GLU A 84 3.91 10.75 -9.80
N LYS A 85 3.27 10.38 -10.91
CA LYS A 85 2.97 8.97 -11.22
C LYS A 85 4.23 8.12 -11.25
N ALA A 86 5.29 8.63 -11.87
CA ALA A 86 6.57 7.94 -11.97
C ALA A 86 7.22 7.68 -10.60
N ALA A 87 7.04 8.60 -9.64
CA ALA A 87 7.60 8.45 -8.28
C ALA A 87 6.93 7.32 -7.48
N VAL A 88 5.74 6.90 -7.91
CA VAL A 88 4.97 5.80 -7.30
C VAL A 88 4.77 4.63 -8.26
N ASN A 89 5.63 4.49 -9.28
CA ASN A 89 5.61 3.39 -10.26
C ASN A 89 4.29 3.24 -11.04
N VAL A 90 3.59 4.35 -11.31
CA VAL A 90 2.41 4.36 -12.18
C VAL A 90 2.79 4.88 -13.55
N GLU A 91 2.30 4.20 -14.59
CA GLU A 91 2.51 4.59 -15.97
C GLU A 91 1.97 5.99 -16.25
N ALA A 92 2.74 6.82 -16.97
CA ALA A 92 2.35 8.20 -17.28
C ALA A 92 1.00 8.28 -18.02
N SER A 93 0.70 7.27 -18.86
CA SER A 93 -0.54 7.17 -19.64
C SER A 93 -1.78 6.75 -18.82
N ALA A 94 -1.61 6.34 -17.57
CA ALA A 94 -2.71 5.91 -16.73
C ALA A 94 -3.69 7.07 -16.44
N ASN A 95 -4.98 6.83 -16.63
CA ASN A 95 -6.02 7.83 -16.37
C ASN A 95 -6.27 8.03 -14.87
N PHE A 96 -6.11 6.95 -14.11
CA PHE A 96 -6.37 6.86 -12.68
C PHE A 96 -5.26 6.01 -12.06
N GLY A 97 -5.00 6.21 -10.77
CA GLY A 97 -4.16 5.29 -10.00
C GLY A 97 -4.99 4.10 -9.51
N PRO A 98 -4.35 3.10 -8.88
CA PRO A 98 -5.07 1.97 -8.32
C PRO A 98 -6.01 2.43 -7.21
N GLU A 99 -7.20 1.86 -7.13
CA GLU A 99 -7.99 1.98 -5.91
C GLU A 99 -7.44 1.01 -4.86
N ILE A 100 -7.06 1.54 -3.70
CA ILE A 100 -6.69 0.73 -2.54
C ILE A 100 -7.93 0.62 -1.65
N ASN A 101 -8.37 -0.60 -1.39
CA ASN A 101 -9.53 -0.87 -0.54
C ASN A 101 -9.26 -2.13 0.29
N THR A 102 -9.33 -2.00 1.61
CA THR A 102 -9.11 -3.11 2.56
C THR A 102 -10.35 -3.96 2.78
N ARG A 103 -11.51 -3.55 2.25
CA ARG A 103 -12.80 -4.26 2.34
C ARG A 103 -13.21 -4.63 3.76
N GLY A 104 -12.82 -3.83 4.74
CA GLY A 104 -13.15 -4.05 6.15
C GLY A 104 -12.11 -4.86 6.94
N ASP A 105 -11.03 -5.35 6.32
CA ASP A 105 -9.99 -6.14 6.99
C ASP A 105 -9.06 -5.29 7.90
N GLY A 106 -9.45 -4.05 8.21
CA GLY A 106 -8.70 -3.08 9.00
C GLY A 106 -8.43 -1.77 8.25
N LYS A 107 -8.09 -0.72 9.00
CA LYS A 107 -7.75 0.60 8.45
C LYS A 107 -6.24 0.70 8.17
N ILE A 108 -5.89 1.36 7.07
CA ILE A 108 -4.55 1.81 6.72
C ILE A 108 -4.24 3.11 7.47
N ASN A 109 -3.08 3.19 8.10
CA ASN A 109 -2.50 4.45 8.54
C ASN A 109 -1.88 5.14 7.33
N LEU A 110 -2.54 6.19 6.84
CA LEU A 110 -2.09 7.00 5.71
C LEU A 110 -1.33 8.22 6.21
N THR A 111 -0.18 8.49 5.60
CA THR A 111 0.59 9.73 5.73
C THR A 111 0.89 10.26 4.34
N ILE A 112 0.51 11.50 4.07
CA ILE A 112 0.86 12.23 2.86
C ILE A 112 1.78 13.37 3.30
N VAL A 113 3.04 13.29 2.92
CA VAL A 113 4.03 14.30 3.28
C VAL A 113 3.83 15.49 2.36
N GLY A 114 3.37 16.62 2.89
CA GLY A 114 3.22 17.87 2.15
C GLY A 114 4.43 18.79 2.26
N PRO A 115 4.45 19.91 1.53
CA PRO A 115 5.58 20.85 1.56
C PRO A 115 5.89 21.47 2.93
N THR A 116 4.86 21.73 3.75
CA THR A 116 5.01 22.39 5.06
C THR A 116 4.43 21.58 6.23
N GLY A 117 3.88 20.41 5.97
CA GLY A 117 3.34 19.51 6.98
C GLY A 117 2.71 18.26 6.38
N ASP A 118 2.37 17.30 7.24
CA ASP A 118 1.81 16.01 6.81
C ASP A 118 0.28 16.02 6.89
N VAL A 119 -0.39 15.41 5.92
CA VAL A 119 -1.80 15.02 6.01
C VAL A 119 -1.88 13.56 6.44
N THR A 120 -2.58 13.30 7.55
CA THR A 120 -2.70 11.96 8.13
C THR A 120 -4.14 11.53 8.29
N GLY A 121 -4.37 10.22 8.22
CA GLY A 121 -5.71 9.64 8.41
C GLY A 121 -5.68 8.13 8.58
N LYS A 122 -6.73 7.58 9.20
CA LYS A 122 -6.98 6.14 9.27
C LYS A 122 -8.13 5.80 8.34
N THR A 123 -7.84 5.07 7.26
CA THR A 123 -8.80 4.85 6.18
C THR A 123 -8.77 3.41 5.68
N ASP A 124 -9.90 2.89 5.26
CA ASP A 124 -10.00 1.61 4.56
C ASP A 124 -9.88 1.76 3.04
N ARG A 125 -10.00 2.99 2.51
CA ARG A 125 -10.07 3.25 1.08
C ARG A 125 -9.29 4.50 0.66
N ILE A 126 -8.46 4.35 -0.36
CA ILE A 126 -7.68 5.44 -0.98
C ILE A 126 -7.90 5.39 -2.49
N ARG A 127 -8.14 6.54 -3.09
CA ARG A 127 -8.29 6.73 -4.54
C ARG A 127 -7.32 7.80 -5.03
N PHE A 128 -6.90 7.65 -6.26
CA PHE A 128 -5.94 8.52 -6.91
C PHE A 128 -6.51 8.99 -8.24
N ASN A 129 -6.95 10.24 -8.26
CA ASN A 129 -7.52 10.89 -9.44
C ASN A 129 -6.40 11.53 -10.27
N SER A 130 -6.51 11.40 -11.58
CA SER A 130 -5.55 11.94 -12.54
C SER A 130 -6.26 12.24 -13.87
N GLY A 131 -5.51 12.75 -14.86
CA GLY A 131 -5.92 12.82 -16.25
C GLY A 131 -4.96 12.08 -17.19
N LYS A 132 -5.42 11.79 -18.42
CA LYS A 132 -4.64 11.16 -19.50
C LYS A 132 -3.31 11.87 -19.81
N THR A 133 -3.31 13.19 -19.68
CA THR A 133 -2.21 14.06 -20.11
C THR A 133 -1.37 14.56 -18.94
N ARG A 134 -1.71 14.19 -17.70
CA ARG A 134 -0.99 14.60 -16.50
C ARG A 134 0.12 13.62 -16.17
N THR A 135 1.27 14.12 -15.73
CA THR A 135 2.36 13.28 -15.18
C THR A 135 2.17 12.99 -13.69
N ASP A 136 1.27 13.73 -13.04
CA ASP A 136 0.96 13.69 -11.62
C ASP A 136 -0.50 13.27 -11.36
N PHE A 137 -0.80 12.95 -10.11
CA PHE A 137 -2.17 12.85 -9.62
C PHE A 137 -2.71 14.24 -9.28
N SER A 138 -3.91 14.54 -9.77
CA SER A 138 -4.59 15.79 -9.46
C SER A 138 -5.17 15.80 -8.05
N GLU A 139 -5.46 14.63 -7.49
CA GLU A 139 -6.07 14.49 -6.16
C GLU A 139 -5.86 13.08 -5.59
N VAL A 140 -5.58 13.01 -4.30
CA VAL A 140 -5.65 11.81 -3.47
C VAL A 140 -6.91 11.92 -2.60
N THR A 141 -7.81 10.96 -2.71
CA THR A 141 -9.04 10.91 -1.92
C THR A 141 -8.97 9.77 -0.92
N TYR A 142 -9.31 10.00 0.34
CA TYR A 142 -9.47 8.95 1.34
C TYR A 142 -10.71 9.16 2.20
N PHE A 143 -11.14 8.09 2.87
CA PHE A 143 -12.42 8.06 3.59
C PHE A 143 -12.17 7.88 5.08
N LEU A 144 -12.60 8.85 5.88
CA LEU A 144 -12.68 8.71 7.33
C LEU A 144 -14.08 8.22 7.68
N THR A 145 -14.14 7.12 8.43
CA THR A 145 -15.40 6.53 8.89
C THR A 145 -15.37 6.37 10.39
N THR A 146 -16.47 6.78 11.03
CA THR A 146 -16.68 6.70 12.49
C THR A 146 -18.13 6.33 12.78
N ASP A 147 -18.33 5.62 13.89
CA ASP A 147 -19.64 5.21 14.40
C ASP A 147 -20.12 6.10 15.56
N SER A 148 -19.42 7.21 15.83
CA SER A 148 -19.77 8.21 16.85
C SER A 148 -19.89 9.60 16.23
N ARG A 149 -20.96 10.30 16.58
CA ARG A 149 -21.17 11.69 16.18
C ARG A 149 -20.11 12.61 16.80
N GLU A 150 -19.76 12.37 18.06
CA GLU A 150 -18.74 13.13 18.78
C GLU A 150 -17.37 12.96 18.13
N GLU A 151 -17.00 11.74 17.75
CA GLU A 151 -15.78 11.48 16.99
C GLU A 151 -15.84 12.13 15.60
N PHE A 152 -16.99 12.09 14.92
CA PHE A 152 -17.18 12.75 13.62
C PHE A 152 -16.91 14.26 13.70
N TYR A 153 -17.50 14.96 14.66
CA TYR A 153 -17.23 16.39 14.88
C TYR A 153 -15.79 16.63 15.35
N GLY A 154 -15.23 15.73 16.16
CA GLY A 154 -13.82 15.76 16.55
C GLY A 154 -12.89 15.74 15.34
N LEU A 155 -13.14 14.85 14.37
CA LEU A 155 -12.35 14.77 13.13
C LEU A 155 -12.44 16.05 12.30
N ILE A 156 -13.62 16.68 12.21
CA ILE A 156 -13.79 17.97 11.51
C ILE A 156 -12.93 19.05 12.18
N ARG A 157 -13.05 19.21 13.50
CA ARG A 157 -12.30 20.22 14.27
C ARG A 157 -10.79 20.00 14.21
N ASP A 158 -10.36 18.75 14.27
CA ASP A 158 -8.96 18.35 14.09
C ASP A 158 -8.45 18.64 12.67
N GLY A 159 -9.32 18.55 11.64
CA GLY A 159 -9.01 19.01 10.28
C GLY A 159 -8.88 20.54 10.19
N VAL A 160 -9.75 21.29 10.86
CA VAL A 160 -9.66 22.76 10.98
C VAL A 160 -8.33 23.17 11.60
N GLU A 161 -7.96 22.58 12.74
CA GLU A 161 -6.73 22.93 13.45
C GLU A 161 -5.47 22.55 12.65
N ARG A 162 -5.39 21.31 12.15
CA ARG A 162 -4.16 20.81 11.51
C ARG A 162 -3.95 21.32 10.10
N TYR A 163 -5.04 21.45 9.32
CA TYR A 163 -4.96 21.70 7.89
C TYR A 163 -5.39 23.12 7.51
N GLY A 164 -5.91 23.89 8.47
CA GLY A 164 -6.40 25.25 8.23
C GLY A 164 -7.70 25.28 7.44
N ILE A 165 -8.53 24.24 7.56
CA ILE A 165 -9.88 24.20 6.97
C ILE A 165 -10.72 25.31 7.60
N ASP A 166 -11.65 25.89 6.84
CA ASP A 166 -12.43 27.04 7.29
C ASP A 166 -13.25 26.74 8.56
N LYS A 167 -12.84 27.36 9.67
CA LYS A 167 -13.42 27.13 10.99
C LYS A 167 -14.87 27.58 11.09
N GLU A 168 -15.20 28.73 10.52
CA GLU A 168 -16.54 29.30 10.62
C GLU A 168 -17.56 28.40 9.91
N SER A 169 -17.26 27.99 8.67
CA SER A 169 -18.06 27.06 7.90
C SER A 169 -18.21 25.71 8.61
N ALA A 170 -17.12 25.17 9.16
CA ALA A 170 -17.15 23.91 9.92
C ALA A 170 -18.06 23.99 11.15
N GLU A 171 -17.89 25.00 12.02
CA GLU A 171 -18.68 25.11 13.25
C GLU A 171 -20.14 25.49 12.98
N ASN A 172 -20.41 26.29 11.95
CA ASN A 172 -21.78 26.57 11.52
C ASN A 172 -22.50 25.29 11.07
N TRP A 173 -21.80 24.45 10.30
CA TRP A 173 -22.34 23.16 9.87
C TRP A 173 -22.53 22.19 11.05
N ILE A 174 -21.57 22.12 11.98
CA ILE A 174 -21.69 21.28 13.19
C ILE A 174 -22.88 21.72 14.02
N SER A 175 -23.00 23.03 14.32
CA SER A 175 -24.11 23.57 15.12
C SER A 175 -25.48 23.31 14.49
N SER A 176 -25.57 23.40 13.15
CA SER A 176 -26.79 23.05 12.41
C SER A 176 -27.15 21.57 12.59
N THR A 177 -26.17 20.68 12.43
CA THR A 177 -26.37 19.23 12.57
C THR A 177 -26.65 18.82 14.02
N GLU A 178 -26.07 19.50 15.01
CA GLU A 178 -26.37 19.27 16.43
C GLU A 178 -27.81 19.69 16.79
N SER A 179 -28.34 20.70 16.09
CA SER A 179 -29.72 21.19 16.29
C SER A 179 -30.76 20.25 15.69
N ASP A 180 -30.44 19.57 14.59
CA ASP A 180 -31.28 18.51 14.01
C ASP A 180 -30.45 17.23 13.71
N PRO A 181 -30.17 16.42 14.74
CA PRO A 181 -29.28 15.28 14.62
C PRO A 181 -29.84 14.12 13.79
N GLY A 182 -31.14 14.11 13.50
CA GLY A 182 -31.80 13.06 12.73
C GLY A 182 -31.68 13.25 11.22
N ASP A 183 -31.35 14.46 10.79
CA ASP A 183 -31.34 14.83 9.38
C ASP A 183 -30.13 14.30 8.61
N ARG A 184 -30.23 14.39 7.28
CA ARG A 184 -29.14 14.10 6.36
C ARG A 184 -28.53 15.40 5.85
N SER A 185 -27.21 15.46 5.79
CA SER A 185 -26.48 16.61 5.28
C SER A 185 -25.27 16.18 4.44
N ASP A 186 -25.14 16.80 3.27
CA ASP A 186 -24.01 16.65 2.36
C ASP A 186 -23.37 18.06 2.20
N PHE A 187 -22.12 18.24 2.64
CA PHE A 187 -21.51 19.57 2.70
C PHE A 187 -20.00 19.55 2.49
N SER A 188 -19.49 20.35 1.54
CA SER A 188 -18.05 20.54 1.34
C SER A 188 -17.60 21.82 2.03
N ILE A 189 -16.71 21.67 3.02
CA ILE A 189 -16.10 22.81 3.71
C ILE A 189 -15.01 23.41 2.83
N THR A 190 -14.88 24.73 2.81
CA THR A 190 -13.76 25.41 2.13
C THR A 190 -12.41 24.83 2.55
N SER A 191 -11.55 24.55 1.56
CA SER A 191 -10.27 23.88 1.77
C SER A 191 -9.31 24.68 2.64
N GLY A 192 -8.51 23.95 3.43
CA GLY A 192 -7.34 24.48 4.11
C GLY A 192 -6.06 24.23 3.33
N TYR A 193 -5.00 24.98 3.64
CA TYR A 193 -3.70 24.94 2.93
C TYR A 193 -2.49 24.91 3.87
N ALA A 194 -2.67 24.64 5.17
CA ALA A 194 -1.60 24.76 6.16
C ALA A 194 -0.41 23.81 5.93
N THR A 195 -0.63 22.70 5.21
CA THR A 195 0.39 21.70 4.87
C THR A 195 1.12 21.99 3.55
N GLY A 196 0.74 23.07 2.84
CA GLY A 196 1.19 23.34 1.47
C GLY A 196 0.45 22.53 0.41
N LEU A 197 -0.55 21.74 0.81
CA LEU A 197 -1.49 21.02 -0.04
C LEU A 197 -2.89 21.56 0.22
N GLY A 198 -3.77 21.53 -0.78
CA GLY A 198 -5.20 21.77 -0.59
C GLY A 198 -5.84 20.57 0.10
N VAL A 199 -6.44 20.78 1.28
CA VAL A 199 -7.16 19.75 2.03
C VAL A 199 -8.62 20.17 2.17
N ASN A 200 -9.52 19.41 1.56
CA ASN A 200 -10.96 19.64 1.60
C ASN A 200 -11.68 18.49 2.32
N TYR A 201 -12.66 18.82 3.16
CA TYR A 201 -13.52 17.85 3.81
C TYR A 201 -14.92 17.94 3.21
N ASP A 202 -15.34 16.88 2.53
CA ASP A 202 -16.72 16.66 2.07
C ASP A 202 -17.43 15.75 3.09
N LEU A 203 -18.31 16.38 3.86
CA LEU A 203 -19.04 15.80 4.97
C LEU A 203 -20.27 15.07 4.45
N ARG A 204 -20.36 13.78 4.77
CA ARG A 204 -21.50 12.92 4.46
C ARG A 204 -22.11 12.45 5.77
N TYR A 205 -23.03 13.27 6.27
CA TYR A 205 -23.76 13.00 7.51
C TYR A 205 -25.16 12.47 7.21
N ASP A 206 -25.55 11.42 7.93
CA ASP A 206 -26.86 10.81 7.84
C ASP A 206 -27.25 10.32 9.24
N GLY A 207 -28.08 11.11 9.93
CA GLY A 207 -28.52 10.83 11.30
C GLY A 207 -29.27 9.51 11.47
N SER A 208 -29.75 8.92 10.38
CA SER A 208 -30.39 7.59 10.36
C SER A 208 -29.40 6.42 10.35
N LYS A 209 -28.11 6.68 10.09
CA LYS A 209 -27.06 5.67 9.99
C LYS A 209 -26.15 5.67 11.21
N THR A 210 -25.59 4.50 11.49
CA THR A 210 -24.56 4.33 12.51
C THR A 210 -23.24 4.96 12.07
N THR A 211 -22.80 4.66 10.85
CA THR A 211 -21.51 5.13 10.34
C THR A 211 -21.65 6.44 9.58
N GLN A 212 -20.85 7.42 9.98
CA GLN A 212 -20.71 8.72 9.30
C GLN A 212 -19.41 8.75 8.50
N VAL A 213 -19.39 9.52 7.41
CA VAL A 213 -18.26 9.53 6.47
C VAL A 213 -17.78 10.95 6.19
N ILE A 214 -16.47 11.18 6.30
CA ILE A 214 -15.80 12.35 5.75
C ILE A 214 -14.97 11.88 4.57
N ILE A 215 -15.25 12.43 3.40
CA ILE A 215 -14.42 12.24 2.21
C ILE A 215 -13.38 13.35 2.23
N VAL A 216 -12.12 12.96 2.40
CA VAL A 216 -11.01 13.91 2.41
C VAL A 216 -10.38 13.94 1.04
N HIS A 217 -10.33 15.13 0.46
CA HIS A 217 -9.65 15.39 -0.81
C HIS A 217 -8.34 16.13 -0.52
N VAL A 218 -7.24 15.60 -1.04
CA VAL A 218 -5.91 16.21 -0.94
C VAL A 218 -5.41 16.48 -2.35
N SER A 219 -5.14 17.74 -2.67
CA SER A 219 -4.71 18.18 -3.99
C SER A 219 -3.48 19.10 -3.91
N PRO A 220 -2.72 19.26 -5.00
CA PRO A 220 -1.71 20.31 -5.09
C PRO A 220 -2.33 21.68 -4.77
N ALA A 221 -1.62 22.50 -4.00
CA ALA A 221 -2.01 23.90 -3.82
C ALA A 221 -1.87 24.64 -5.15
N ALA A 222 -2.87 25.47 -5.48
CA ALA A 222 -2.90 26.26 -6.72
C ALA A 222 -1.95 27.46 -6.66
#